data_AF-A0A6N7WUK4-F1
#
_entry.id   AF-A0A6N7WUK4-F1
#
_cell.length_a   1.000
_cell.length_b   1.000
_cell.length_c   1.000
_cell.angle_alpha   90.00
_cell.angle_beta   90.00
_cell.angle_gamma   90.00
#
_symmetry.space_group_name_H-M   'P 1'
#
loop_
_entity.id
_entity.type
_entity.pdbx_description
1 polymer ?
#
loop_
_entity_poly.entity_id
_entity_poly.type
_entity_poly.pdbx_seq_one_letter_code
_entity_poly.pdbx_strand_id
1 'polypeptide(L)' 'MTLVNDGDEAVKVFQEVALGIYQMIVVDIQMLKMNGIEATKAVCINPSTLKKCAPVLEGRYMKSSTKRF' A
#
# COMPACT_ATOMS: atom_id res chain seq x y z
N MET A 1 -1.71 3.70 -13.19
CA MET A 1 -2.23 3.73 -11.81
C MET A 1 -2.73 2.33 -11.51
N THR A 2 -2.20 1.70 -10.46
CA THR A 2 -2.57 0.33 -10.06
C THR A 2 -3.33 0.40 -8.75
N LEU A 3 -4.50 -0.25 -8.68
CA LEU A 3 -5.35 -0.28 -7.49
C LEU A 3 -5.44 -1.72 -6.98
N VAL A 4 -5.43 -1.86 -5.66
CA VAL A 4 -5.45 -3.14 -4.93
C VAL A 4 -6.44 -3.02 -3.79
N ASN A 5 -7.04 -4.15 -3.38
CA ASN A 5 -8.14 -4.15 -2.41
C ASN A 5 -7.67 -4.28 -0.96
N ASP A 6 -6.49 -4.86 -0.75
CA ASP A 6 -5.90 -5.10 0.57
C ASP A 6 -4.36 -4.98 0.54
N GLY A 7 -3.76 -4.99 1.72
CA GLY A 7 -2.31 -4.92 1.87
C GLY A 7 -1.57 -6.11 1.25
N ASP A 8 -2.16 -7.32 1.23
CA ASP A 8 -1.49 -8.52 0.71
C ASP A 8 -1.33 -8.43 -0.81
N GLU A 9 -2.39 -7.99 -1.50
CA GLU A 9 -2.34 -7.67 -2.92
C GLU A 9 -1.30 -6.58 -3.20
N ALA A 10 -1.23 -5.54 -2.35
CA ALA A 10 -0.24 -4.47 -2.49
C ALA A 10 1.20 -4.99 -2.44
N VAL A 11 1.51 -5.86 -1.49
CA VAL A 11 2.84 -6.47 -1.34
C VAL A 11 3.17 -7.35 -2.54
N LYS A 12 2.22 -8.19 -2.98
CA LYS A 12 2.42 -9.09 -4.12
C LYS A 12 2.70 -8.30 -5.40
N VAL A 13 1.89 -7.29 -5.70
CA VAL A 13 2.08 -6.41 -6.86
C VAL A 13 3.43 -5.70 -6.78
N PHE A 14 3.82 -5.20 -5.60
CA PHE A 14 5.13 -4.57 -5.42
C PHE A 14 6.29 -5.54 -5.70
N GLN A 15 6.17 -6.80 -5.30
CA GLN A 15 7.18 -7.84 -5.53
C GLN A 15 7.29 -8.26 -7.00
N GLU A 16 6.20 -8.26 -7.75
CA GLU A 16 6.18 -8.68 -9.17
C GLU A 16 6.63 -7.57 -10.13
N VAL A 17 6.43 -6.29 -9.78
CA VAL A 17 6.66 -5.17 -10.70
C VAL A 17 8.15 -4.80 -10.82
N ALA A 18 8.62 -4.47 -12.02
CA ALA A 18 10.01 -4.04 -12.23
C ALA A 18 10.40 -2.77 -11.43
N LEU A 19 11.69 -2.63 -11.14
CA LEU A 19 12.27 -1.42 -10.54
C LEU A 19 11.96 -0.18 -11.38
N GLY A 20 11.60 0.93 -10.72
CA GLY A 20 11.37 2.23 -11.38
C GLY A 20 9.98 2.44 -11.96
N ILE A 21 9.07 1.45 -11.85
CA ILE A 21 7.69 1.57 -12.35
C ILE A 21 6.83 2.46 -11.43
N TYR A 22 7.12 2.47 -10.12
CA TYR A 22 6.42 3.33 -9.16
C TYR A 22 7.41 4.24 -8.44
N GLN A 23 7.05 5.52 -8.35
CA GLN A 23 7.79 6.53 -7.59
C GLN A 23 7.20 6.73 -6.20
N MET A 24 5.96 6.29 -5.98
CA MET A 24 5.23 6.45 -4.72
C MET A 24 4.17 5.37 -4.58
N ILE A 25 3.96 4.91 -3.34
CA ILE A 25 2.88 4.01 -2.96
C ILE A 25 1.95 4.78 -2.02
N VAL A 26 0.64 4.71 -2.26
CA VAL A 26 -0.36 5.29 -1.36
C VAL A 26 -1.18 4.15 -0.79
N VAL A 27 -1.20 4.02 0.54
CA VAL A 27 -1.97 3.00 1.24
C VAL A 27 -2.97 3.66 2.19
N ASP A 28 -4.16 3.07 2.29
CA ASP A 28 -5.05 3.34 3.40
C ASP A 28 -4.50 2.66 4.66
N ILE A 29 -4.48 3.37 5.78
CA ILE A 29 -4.09 2.80 7.07
C ILE A 29 -5.01 1.64 7.44
N GLN A 30 -6.32 1.74 7.15
CA GLN A 30 -7.31 0.71 7.47
C GLN A 30 -7.74 -0.11 6.25
N MET A 31 -6.76 -0.74 5.60
CA MET A 31 -7.02 -1.77 4.59
C MET A 31 -7.65 -3.05 5.19
N LEU A 32 -8.39 -3.77 4.36
CA LEU A 32 -8.94 -5.10 4.70
C LEU A 32 -7.80 -6.13 4.80
N LYS A 33 -7.95 -7.19 5.60
CA LYS A 33 -6.94 -8.26 5.86
C LYS A 33 -5.60 -7.80 6.45
N MET A 34 -4.73 -7.18 5.64
CA MET A 34 -3.45 -6.59 6.08
C MET A 34 -3.56 -5.07 6.03
N ASN A 35 -3.23 -4.40 7.13
CA ASN A 35 -3.34 -2.94 7.23
C ASN A 35 -2.21 -2.22 6.47
N GLY A 36 -2.38 -0.92 6.23
CA GLY A 36 -1.42 -0.13 5.45
C GLY A 36 -0.03 -0.08 6.09
N ILE A 37 0.05 -0.08 7.42
CA ILE A 37 1.33 -0.03 8.16
C ILE A 37 2.11 -1.35 7.99
N GLU A 38 1.42 -2.48 8.09
CA GLU A 38 1.99 -3.81 7.88
C GLU A 38 2.43 -4.01 6.43
N ALA A 39 1.63 -3.54 5.47
CA ALA A 39 2.00 -3.55 4.05
C ALA A 39 3.25 -2.69 3.79
N THR A 40 3.33 -1.49 4.36
CA THR A 40 4.52 -0.61 4.28
C THR A 40 5.76 -1.31 4.83
N LYS A 41 5.64 -1.98 5.99
CA LYS A 41 6.73 -2.74 6.58
C LYS A 41 7.16 -3.89 5.66
N ALA A 42 6.23 -4.66 5.12
CA ALA A 42 6.53 -5.78 4.23
C ALA A 42 7.21 -5.33 2.92
N VAL A 43 6.84 -4.17 2.39
CA VAL A 43 7.45 -3.57 1.19
C VAL A 43 8.85 -3.00 1.49
N CYS A 44 9.05 -2.37 2.64
CA CYS A 44 10.26 -1.59 2.93
C CYS A 44 11.33 -2.33 3.74
N ILE A 45 10.97 -3.36 4.51
CA ILE A 45 11.89 -4.08 5.40
C ILE A 45 12.53 -5.28 4.69
N ASN A 46 12.04 -5.70 3.52
CA ASN A 46 12.56 -6.89 2.86
C ASN A 46 13.97 -6.64 2.27
N PRO A 47 15.05 -7.20 2.88
CA PRO A 47 16.43 -6.89 2.48
C PRO A 47 16.84 -7.62 1.18
N SER A 48 16.03 -8.58 0.73
CA SER A 48 16.26 -9.42 -0.45
C SER A 48 15.69 -8.81 -1.74
N THR A 49 14.82 -7.80 -1.64
CA THR A 49 14.37 -7.03 -2.80
C THR A 49 15.36 -5.90 -3.05
N LEU A 50 16.11 -5.96 -4.15
CA LEU A 50 16.89 -4.83 -4.71
C LEU A 50 16.04 -3.57 -5.03
N LYS A 51 14.74 -3.61 -4.68
CA LYS A 51 13.79 -2.51 -4.75
C LYS A 51 13.97 -1.64 -3.52
N LYS A 52 14.55 -0.44 -3.71
CA LYS A 52 14.54 0.58 -2.66
C LYS A 52 13.10 0.83 -2.23
N CYS A 53 12.88 0.91 -0.92
CA CYS A 53 11.62 1.33 -0.32
C CYS A 53 11.15 2.63 -1.02
N ALA A 54 10.04 2.53 -1.76
CA ALA A 54 9.43 3.70 -2.38
C ALA A 54 8.81 4.58 -1.27
N PRO A 55 8.75 5.91 -1.45
CA PRO A 55 7.98 6.77 -0.58
C PRO A 55 6.55 6.23 -0.39
N VAL A 56 6.14 6.02 0.87
CA VAL A 56 4.80 5.56 1.21
C VAL A 56 4.04 6.68 1.91
N LEU A 57 2.84 6.99 1.38
CA LEU A 57 1.89 7.89 2.01
C LEU A 57 0.75 7.08 2.60
N GLU A 58 0.51 7.29 3.89
CA GLU A 58 -0.57 6.65 4.63
C GLU A 58 -1.74 7.62 4.79
N GLY A 59 -2.88 7.27 4.19
CA GLY A 59 -4.13 8.02 4.33
C GLY A 59 -5.05 7.36 5.36
N ARG A 60 -5.83 8.15 6.11
CA ARG A 60 -7.05 7.64 6.75
C ARG A 60 -8.23 7.95 5.85
N TYR A 61 -8.92 6.93 5.36
CA TYR A 61 -10.24 7.14 4.78
C TYR A 61 -11.23 7.47 5.89
N MET A 62 -11.66 8.74 5.96
CA MET A 62 -12.74 9.15 6.83
C MET A 62 -14.05 8.68 6.18
N LYS A 63 -14.68 7.62 6.70
CA LYS A 63 -16.03 7.24 6.27
C LYS A 63 -16.93 8.45 6.47
N SER A 64 -17.46 9.00 5.38
CA SER A 64 -18.56 9.96 5.42
C SER A 64 -19.74 9.28 6.08
N SER A 65 -19.94 9.55 7.37
CA SER A 65 -21.16 9.16 8.07
C SER A 65 -22.30 10.02 7.57
N THR A 66 -23.32 9.35 7.04
CA THR A 66 -24.72 9.79 6.91
C THR A 66 -25.08 10.50 5.60
N LYS A 67 -25.69 9.75 4.67
CA LYS A 67 -26.82 10.24 3.89
C LYS A 67 -27.84 10.83 4.87
N ARG A 68 -28.01 12.14 4.91
CA ARG A 68 -29.19 12.78 5.51
C ARG A 68 -30.00 13.35 4.35
N PHE A 69 -31.26 12.92 4.33
CA PHE A 69 -32.29 13.18 3.33
C PHE A 69 -32.47 14.67 3.04
#